data_AF-A0A7V9GN34-F1
#
_entry.id   AF-A0A7V9GN34-F1
#
_cell.length_a   1.000
_cell.length_b   1.000
_cell.length_c   1.000
_cell.angle_alpha   90.00
_cell.angle_beta   90.00
_cell.angle_gamma   90.00
#
_symmetry.space_group_name_H-M   'P 1'
#
loop_
_entity.id
_entity.type
_entity.pdbx_description
1 polymer ?
#
loop_
_entity_poly.entity_id
_entity_poly.type
_entity_poly.pdbx_seq_one_letter_code
_entity_poly.pdbx_strand_id
1 'polypeptide(L)'
;GSPTYAADLASVIFSIIQFPEWKPGIYHFSNEGVITWFDFATAIKEITGTAVQIKPVSTSEYPTKAKRPAYSVLNNEKIKNNFGIQFKNWKKSLESCIQQIKNAPE
;
A
#
# COMPACT_ATOMS: atom_id res chain seq x y z
N GLY A 1 5.16 4.37 -6.15
CA GLY A 1 3.83 4.22 -5.55
C GLY A 1 3.96 3.80 -4.10
N SER A 2 2.83 3.58 -3.44
CA SER A 2 2.76 3.21 -2.03
C SER A 2 1.78 2.04 -1.89
N PRO A 3 2.27 0.79 -1.79
CA PRO A 3 1.40 -0.38 -1.62
C PRO A 3 0.46 -0.17 -0.44
N THR A 4 -0.81 -0.52 -0.61
CA THR A 4 -1.83 -0.31 0.43
C THR A 4 -2.47 -1.64 0.78
N TYR A 5 -2.36 -2.04 2.04
CA TYR A 5 -3.01 -3.24 2.53
C TYR A 5 -4.48 -2.94 2.84
N ALA A 6 -5.38 -3.77 2.30
CA ALA A 6 -6.83 -3.56 2.43
C ALA A 6 -7.30 -3.52 3.89
N ALA A 7 -6.72 -4.34 4.78
CA ALA A 7 -7.08 -4.34 6.20
C ALA A 7 -6.69 -3.02 6.92
N ASP A 8 -5.60 -2.37 6.49
CA ASP A 8 -5.21 -1.08 7.03
C ASP A 8 -6.12 0.03 6.54
N LEU A 9 -6.49 0.03 5.26
CA LEU A 9 -7.50 0.96 4.73
C LEU A 9 -8.83 0.80 5.47
N ALA A 10 -9.29 -0.45 5.68
CA ALA A 10 -10.51 -0.73 6.42
C ALA A 10 -10.43 -0.19 7.86
N SER A 11 -9.29 -0.41 8.54
CA SER A 11 -9.06 0.10 9.89
C SER A 11 -9.16 1.63 9.95
N VAL A 12 -8.61 2.33 8.95
CA VAL A 12 -8.72 3.79 8.84
C VAL A 12 -10.15 4.26 8.58
N ILE A 13 -10.90 3.56 7.74
CA ILE A 13 -12.32 3.83 7.53
C ILE A 13 -13.09 3.71 8.86
N PHE A 14 -12.84 2.66 9.64
CA PHE A 14 -13.46 2.51 10.96
C PHE A 14 -13.07 3.63 11.92
N SER A 15 -11.79 4.02 11.96
CA SER A 15 -11.35 5.15 12.78
C SER A 15 -12.05 6.46 12.41
N ILE A 16 -12.32 6.68 11.12
CA ILE A 16 -13.08 7.85 10.66
C ILE A 16 -14.54 7.77 11.09
N ILE A 17 -15.19 6.61 10.94
CA ILE A 17 -16.60 6.40 11.33
C ILE A 17 -16.79 6.61 12.84
N GLN A 18 -15.81 6.19 13.63
CA GLN A 18 -15.84 6.31 15.09
C GLN A 18 -15.35 7.67 15.61
N PHE A 19 -14.86 8.55 14.73
CA PHE A 19 -14.32 9.83 15.15
C PHE A 19 -15.45 10.73 15.69
N PRO A 20 -15.27 11.44 16.83
CA PRO A 20 -16.34 12.19 17.48
C PRO A 20 -17.00 13.27 16.62
N GLU A 21 -16.26 13.82 15.67
CA GLU A 21 -16.70 14.91 14.80
C GLU A 21 -16.59 14.50 13.32
N TRP A 22 -17.73 14.39 12.64
CA TRP A 22 -17.71 14.10 11.21
C TRP A 22 -17.12 15.26 10.39
N LYS A 23 -16.06 14.97 9.62
CA LYS A 23 -15.39 15.94 8.75
C LYS A 23 -15.53 15.52 7.28
N PRO A 24 -16.57 15.96 6.54
CA PRO A 24 -16.81 15.51 5.18
C PRO A 24 -15.70 15.97 4.22
N GLY A 25 -15.46 15.18 3.18
CA GLY A 25 -14.57 15.54 2.08
C GLY A 25 -13.91 14.35 1.40
N ILE A 26 -13.07 14.65 0.42
CA ILE A 26 -12.22 13.66 -0.26
C ILE A 26 -10.91 13.53 0.51
N TYR A 27 -10.50 12.29 0.77
CA TYR A 27 -9.29 11.94 1.49
C TYR A 27 -8.50 10.89 0.72
N HIS A 28 -7.17 11.00 0.75
CA HIS A 28 -6.28 9.96 0.29
C HIS A 28 -5.81 9.12 1.47
N PHE A 29 -5.60 7.83 1.20
CA PHE A 29 -4.91 6.93 2.11
C PHE A 29 -4.06 5.94 1.33
N SER A 30 -2.84 5.75 1.81
CA SER A 30 -1.95 4.64 1.48
C SER A 30 -1.07 4.33 2.68
N ASN A 31 -0.49 3.13 2.75
CA ASN A 31 0.56 2.89 3.73
C ASN A 31 1.78 3.80 3.47
N GLU A 32 2.59 4.02 4.51
CA GLU A 32 3.75 4.90 4.46
C GLU A 32 4.90 4.27 3.67
N GLY A 33 5.53 5.10 2.83
CA GLY A 33 6.73 4.78 2.05
C GLY A 33 6.51 4.91 0.54
N VAL A 34 7.61 5.12 -0.18
CA VAL A 34 7.64 5.35 -1.62
C VAL A 34 8.54 4.32 -2.27
N ILE A 35 7.98 3.51 -3.15
CA ILE A 35 8.70 2.43 -3.82
C ILE A 35 8.29 2.24 -5.28
N THR A 36 9.10 1.52 -6.04
CA THR A 36 8.77 1.04 -7.38
C THR A 36 8.04 -0.32 -7.33
N TRP A 37 7.50 -0.76 -8.47
CA TRP A 37 6.97 -2.13 -8.61
C TRP A 37 8.06 -3.19 -8.45
N PHE A 38 9.29 -2.88 -8.87
CA PHE A 38 10.44 -3.77 -8.71
C PHE A 38 10.78 -3.98 -7.24
N ASP A 39 10.82 -2.91 -6.44
CA ASP A 39 11.04 -3.00 -4.99
C ASP A 39 9.94 -3.81 -4.30
N PHE A 40 8.68 -3.62 -4.71
CA PHE A 40 7.55 -4.35 -4.15
C PHE A 40 7.66 -5.85 -4.42
N ALA A 41 7.93 -6.24 -5.67
CA ALA A 41 8.14 -7.63 -6.04
C ALA A 41 9.33 -8.25 -5.29
N THR A 42 10.43 -7.50 -5.16
CA THR A 42 11.64 -7.94 -4.44
C THR A 42 11.33 -8.19 -2.97
N ALA A 43 10.60 -7.30 -2.31
CA ALA A 43 10.19 -7.49 -0.92
C ALA A 43 9.25 -8.70 -0.74
N ILE A 44 8.32 -8.95 -1.67
CA ILE A 44 7.49 -10.16 -1.63
C ILE A 44 8.38 -11.40 -1.66
N LYS A 45 9.32 -11.46 -2.61
CA LYS A 45 10.28 -12.56 -2.73
C LYS A 45 11.09 -12.77 -1.45
N GLU A 46 11.61 -11.70 -0.85
CA GLU A 46 12.35 -11.75 0.41
C GLU A 46 11.51 -12.37 1.55
N ILE A 47 10.24 -11.94 1.68
CA ILE A 47 9.34 -12.40 2.75
C ILE A 47 8.86 -13.85 2.52
N THR A 48 8.65 -14.24 1.26
CA THR A 48 8.17 -15.59 0.92
C THR A 48 9.30 -16.61 0.84
N GLY A 49 10.56 -16.17 0.69
CA GLY A 49 11.71 -17.06 0.48
C GLY A 49 11.71 -17.73 -0.90
N THR A 50 10.96 -17.21 -1.87
CA THR A 50 10.84 -17.85 -3.19
C THR A 50 12.13 -17.70 -4.00
N ALA A 51 12.53 -18.75 -4.72
CA ALA A 51 13.75 -18.74 -5.54
C ALA A 51 13.64 -17.97 -6.88
N VAL A 52 12.51 -17.30 -7.16
CA VAL A 52 12.26 -16.60 -8.43
C VAL A 52 13.27 -15.47 -8.65
N GLN A 53 13.81 -15.37 -9.86
CA GLN A 53 14.64 -14.23 -10.25
C GLN A 53 13.76 -13.05 -10.68
N ILE A 54 13.96 -11.89 -10.05
CA ILE A 54 13.26 -10.65 -10.41
C ILE A 54 14.24 -9.78 -11.19
N LYS A 55 13.86 -9.38 -12.41
CA LYS A 55 14.65 -8.51 -13.28
C LYS A 55 13.93 -7.15 -13.39
N PRO A 56 14.62 -6.02 -13.22
CA PRO A 56 14.02 -4.72 -13.46
C PRO A 56 13.76 -4.54 -14.96
N VAL A 57 12.67 -3.84 -15.29
CA VAL A 57 12.35 -3.42 -16.65
C VAL A 57 11.86 -1.97 -16.61
N SER A 58 12.20 -1.20 -17.63
CA SER A 58 11.66 0.15 -17.83
C SER A 58 10.22 0.10 -18.36
N THR A 59 9.47 1.18 -18.17
CA THR A 59 8.11 1.30 -18.72
C THR A 59 8.09 1.17 -20.24
N SER A 60 9.15 1.60 -20.95
CA SER A 60 9.30 1.44 -22.40
C SER A 60 9.45 -0.01 -22.85
N GLU A 61 10.05 -0.86 -22.01
CA GLU A 61 10.21 -2.30 -22.30
C GLU A 61 8.92 -3.09 -22.06
N TYR A 62 7.93 -2.50 -21.38
CA TYR A 62 6.64 -3.14 -21.09
C TYR A 62 5.44 -2.23 -21.43
N PRO A 63 5.17 -2.00 -22.72
CA PRO A 63 4.09 -1.12 -23.15
C PRO A 63 2.72 -1.71 -22.80
N THR A 64 1.92 -0.93 -22.05
CA THR A 64 0.52 -1.27 -21.75
C THR A 64 -0.43 -0.36 -22.52
N LYS A 65 -1.63 -0.86 -22.85
CA LYS A 65 -2.67 -0.06 -23.54
C LYS A 65 -2.99 1.25 -22.80
N ALA A 66 -3.08 1.19 -21.48
CA ALA A 66 -3.26 2.37 -20.64
C ALA A 66 -1.91 3.02 -20.31
N LYS A 67 -1.86 4.35 -20.37
CA LYS A 67 -0.70 5.12 -19.89
C LYS A 67 -0.66 5.07 -18.37
N ARG A 68 0.44 4.59 -17.81
CA ARG A 68 0.66 4.59 -16.36
C ARG A 68 1.45 5.83 -15.95
N PRO A 69 1.07 6.53 -14.86
CA PRO A 69 1.87 7.61 -14.35
C PRO A 69 3.21 7.08 -13.81
N ALA A 70 4.29 7.83 -14.06
CA ALA A 70 5.61 7.49 -13.50
C ALA A 70 5.63 7.63 -11.97
N TYR A 71 4.76 8.48 -11.42
CA TYR A 71 4.66 8.76 -9.98
C TYR A 71 3.20 8.79 -9.54
N SER A 72 2.84 7.93 -8.59
CA SER A 72 1.47 7.74 -8.08
C SER A 72 1.37 7.78 -6.55
N VAL A 73 2.36 8.39 -5.89
CA VAL A 73 2.32 8.58 -4.44
C VAL A 73 1.30 9.66 -4.10
N LEU A 74 0.46 9.39 -3.10
CA LEU A 74 -0.59 10.29 -2.66
C LEU A 74 -0.14 11.13 -1.47
N ASN A 75 -0.60 12.38 -1.38
CA ASN A 75 -0.47 13.17 -0.17
C ASN A 75 -1.60 12.78 0.81
N ASN A 76 -1.23 12.21 1.97
CA ASN A 76 -2.13 11.78 3.03
C ASN A 76 -2.18 12.76 4.23
N GLU A 77 -1.66 13.98 4.12
CA GLU A 77 -1.66 14.96 5.21
C GLU A 77 -3.07 15.34 5.66
N LYS A 78 -4.01 15.47 4.73
CA LYS A 78 -5.39 15.85 5.05
C LYS A 78 -6.08 14.86 5.98
N ILE A 79 -5.95 13.55 5.73
CA ILE A 79 -6.58 12.52 6.57
C ILE A 79 -5.88 12.44 7.93
N LYS A 80 -4.55 12.62 7.96
CA LYS A 80 -3.75 12.67 9.19
C LYS A 80 -4.19 13.83 10.09
N ASN A 81 -4.29 15.03 9.53
CA ASN A 81 -4.61 16.23 10.29
C ASN A 81 -6.06 16.24 10.78
N ASN A 82 -6.99 15.73 9.97
CA ASN A 82 -8.42 15.77 10.32
C ASN A 82 -8.82 14.71 11.35
N PHE A 83 -8.23 13.51 11.26
CA PHE A 83 -8.67 12.34 12.03
C PHE A 83 -7.58 11.70 12.89
N GLY A 84 -6.37 12.27 12.95
CA GLY A 84 -5.28 11.75 13.78
C GLY A 84 -4.76 10.38 13.36
N ILE A 85 -4.94 10.00 12.09
CA ILE A 85 -4.58 8.67 11.59
C ILE A 85 -3.06 8.46 11.67
N GLN A 86 -2.66 7.34 12.30
CA GLN A 86 -1.29 6.85 12.26
C GLN A 86 -1.10 5.92 11.07
N PHE A 87 -0.09 6.19 10.26
CA PHE A 87 0.20 5.37 9.10
C PHE A 87 1.14 4.21 9.47
N LYS A 88 0.85 3.03 8.91
CA LYS A 88 1.75 1.89 9.00
C LYS A 88 2.70 1.90 7.81
N ASN A 89 3.96 1.54 8.04
CA ASN A 89 4.93 1.31 6.99
C ASN A 89 4.44 0.19 6.04
N TRP A 90 4.59 0.39 4.73
CA TRP A 90 4.11 -0.56 3.72
C TRP A 90 4.72 -1.97 3.87
N LYS A 91 6.01 -2.08 4.26
CA LYS A 91 6.69 -3.39 4.34
C LYS A 91 6.16 -4.21 5.51
N LYS A 92 5.92 -3.59 6.67
CA LYS A 92 5.26 -4.24 7.82
C LYS A 92 3.83 -4.70 7.50
N SER A 93 3.13 -3.90 6.70
CA SER A 93 1.76 -4.19 6.27
C SER A 93 1.73 -5.33 5.26
N LEU A 94 2.72 -5.39 4.37
CA LEU A 94 2.94 -6.51 3.45
C LEU A 94 3.27 -7.81 4.20
N GLU A 95 4.16 -7.77 5.20
CA GLU A 95 4.49 -8.93 6.05
C GLU A 95 3.23 -9.49 6.72
N SER A 96 2.41 -8.60 7.29
CA SER A 96 1.13 -8.97 7.91
C SER A 96 0.17 -9.61 6.91
N CYS A 97 0.07 -9.04 5.70
CA CYS A 97 -0.76 -9.58 4.62
C CYS A 97 -0.32 -11.00 4.21
N ILE A 98 0.99 -11.20 3.95
CA ILE A 98 1.53 -12.50 3.56
C ILE A 98 1.33 -13.53 4.68
N GLN A 99 1.50 -13.13 5.94
CA GLN A 99 1.24 -14.03 7.07
C GLN A 99 -0.22 -14.47 7.13
N GLN A 100 -1.18 -13.57 6.86
CA GLN A 100 -2.59 -13.94 6.80
C GLN A 100 -2.88 -14.89 5.64
N ILE A 101 -2.30 -14.67 4.46
CA ILE A 101 -2.45 -15.57 3.32
C ILE A 101 -1.93 -16.98 3.65
N LYS A 102 -0.77 -17.09 4.31
CA LYS A 102 -0.19 -18.38 4.72
C LYS A 102 -1.03 -19.12 5.78
N ASN A 103 -1.76 -18.38 6.59
CA ASN A 103 -2.59 -18.93 7.67
C ASN A 103 -4.04 -19.17 7.24
N ALA A 104 -4.43 -18.78 6.02
CA ALA A 104 -5.78 -19.00 5.52
C ALA A 104 -6.01 -20.51 5.32
N PRO A 105 -7.14 -21.07 5.82
CA PRO A 105 -7.50 -22.45 5.53
C PRO A 105 -7.74 -22.63 4.03
N GLU A 106 -7.36 -23.80 3.49
CA GLU A 106 -7.64 -24.21 2.11
C GLU A 106 -9.13 -24.29 1.80
#